data_AF-A0A2V7VEP3-F1
#
_entry.id   AF-A0A2V7VEP3-F1
#
_cell.length_a   1.000
_cell.length_b   1.000
_cell.length_c   1.000
_cell.angle_alpha   90.00
_cell.angle_beta   90.00
_cell.angle_gamma   90.00
#
_symmetry.space_group_name_H-M   'P 1'
#
loop_
_entity.id
_entity.type
_entity.pdbx_description
1 polymer ?
#
loop_
_entity_poly.entity_id
_entity_poly.type
_entity_poly.pdbx_seq_one_letter_code
_entity_poly.pdbx_strand_id
1 'polypeptide(L)'
;MPNRDLGVAALVQRLRDRPDFRRHPLRAIWRRTWWRVRWRLTRRPWLVAWHEGLRIALPKGGPAALVYYQGFSEPDTADLLRALLQPGMVLADVGAHFGEYTLLGARRVGDTGEVHAFEPDP
;
A
#
# COMPACT_ATOMS: atom_id res chain seq x y z
N MET A 1 30.13 -7.06 15.69
CA MET A 1 28.71 -6.85 16.08
C MET A 1 28.47 -5.37 16.25
N PRO A 2 27.67 -4.68 15.43
CA PRO A 2 27.39 -3.27 15.65
C PRO A 2 26.08 -3.03 16.42
N ASN A 3 26.16 -1.93 17.15
CA ASN A 3 25.44 -1.44 18.31
C ASN A 3 23.93 -1.18 18.14
N ARG A 4 23.15 -1.46 19.20
CA ARG A 4 21.71 -1.21 19.34
C ARG A 4 21.47 0.14 20.04
N ASP A 5 21.60 1.24 19.30
CA ASP A 5 21.10 2.55 19.73
C ASP A 5 20.02 3.04 18.76
N LEU A 6 18.86 2.35 18.79
CA LEU A 6 17.62 2.82 18.12
C LEU A 6 16.93 3.86 19.01
N GLY A 7 17.62 4.97 19.25
CA GLY A 7 17.10 6.09 20.01
C GLY A 7 15.93 6.75 19.28
N VAL A 8 15.00 7.33 20.03
CA VAL A 8 13.81 8.06 19.54
C VAL A 8 14.09 8.97 18.34
N ALA A 9 15.29 9.54 18.24
CA ALA A 9 15.75 10.32 17.09
C ALA A 9 15.74 9.57 15.75
N ALA A 10 16.17 8.30 15.71
CA ALA A 10 16.14 7.47 14.51
C ALA A 10 14.71 7.09 14.12
N LEU A 11 13.82 6.88 15.11
CA LEU A 11 12.40 6.67 14.88
C LEU A 11 11.73 7.95 14.33
N VAL A 12 12.06 9.11 14.90
CA VAL A 12 11.57 10.41 14.45
C VAL A 12 12.07 10.74 13.05
N GLN A 13 13.34 10.46 12.72
CA GLN A 13 13.86 10.60 11.35
C GLN A 13 13.14 9.66 10.39
N ARG A 14 13.02 8.37 10.71
CA ARG A 14 12.26 7.41 9.88
C ARG A 14 10.80 7.77 9.69
N LEU A 15 10.17 8.46 10.64
CA LEU A 15 8.80 8.98 10.51
C LEU A 15 8.77 10.24 9.65
N ARG A 16 9.72 11.16 9.85
CA ARG A 16 9.88 12.40 9.07
C ARG A 16 10.26 12.11 7.62
N ASP A 17 10.94 11.00 7.35
CA ASP A 17 11.33 10.62 5.99
C ASP A 17 10.19 10.02 5.18
N ARG A 18 9.05 9.71 5.82
CA ARG A 18 7.89 9.21 5.10
C ARG A 18 7.20 10.34 4.33
N PRO A 19 6.81 10.12 3.07
CA PRO A 19 6.18 11.14 2.23
C PRO A 19 4.91 11.77 2.84
N ASP A 20 4.16 11.00 3.64
CA ASP A 20 2.94 11.44 4.31
C ASP A 20 3.20 12.49 5.41
N PHE A 21 4.28 12.35 6.17
CA PHE A 21 4.66 13.28 7.24
C PHE A 21 5.34 14.55 6.74
N ARG A 22 6.13 14.48 5.67
CA ARG A 22 6.84 15.65 5.13
C ARG A 22 5.90 16.75 4.63
N ARG A 23 4.74 16.38 4.10
CA ARG A 23 3.78 17.33 3.51
C ARG A 23 2.72 17.82 4.49
N HIS A 24 2.13 16.93 5.30
CA HIS A 24 1.02 17.28 6.22
C HIS A 24 1.04 16.45 7.52
N PRO A 25 1.82 16.83 8.54
CA PRO A 25 2.01 16.02 9.74
C PRO A 25 0.73 15.81 10.56
N LEU A 26 -0.12 16.84 10.69
CA LEU A 26 -1.42 16.70 11.39
C LEU A 26 -2.35 15.70 10.70
N ARG A 27 -2.37 15.71 9.36
CA ARG A 27 -3.14 14.74 8.58
C ARG A 27 -2.58 13.33 8.76
N ALA A 28 -1.25 13.16 8.77
CA ALA A 28 -0.63 11.86 9.00
C ALA A 28 -0.96 11.30 10.39
N ILE A 29 -0.91 12.14 11.44
CA ILE A 29 -1.32 11.77 12.80
C ILE A 29 -2.79 11.39 12.84
N TRP A 30 -3.68 12.23 12.29
CA TRP A 30 -5.12 11.95 12.23
C TRP A 30 -5.42 10.63 11.55
N ARG A 31 -4.82 10.37 10.37
CA ARG A 31 -5.01 9.12 9.63
C ARG A 31 -4.57 7.89 10.42
N ARG A 32 -3.45 7.97 11.13
CA ARG A 32 -2.96 6.87 11.99
C ARG A 32 -3.86 6.64 13.19
N THR A 33 -4.33 7.70 13.83
CA THR A 33 -5.30 7.61 14.93
C THR A 33 -6.62 7.03 14.44
N TRP A 34 -7.14 7.53 13.32
CA TRP A 34 -8.38 7.05 12.71
C TRP A 34 -8.30 5.57 12.32
N TRP A 35 -7.19 5.13 11.71
CA TRP A 35 -6.95 3.70 11.43
C TRP A 35 -7.05 2.85 12.70
N ARG A 36 -6.40 3.27 13.79
CA ARG A 36 -6.46 2.55 15.09
C ARG A 36 -7.87 2.53 15.67
N VAL A 37 -8.58 3.66 15.65
CA VAL A 37 -9.95 3.77 16.18
C VAL A 37 -10.91 2.90 15.37
N ARG A 38 -10.86 2.99 14.03
CA ARG A 38 -11.69 2.19 13.14
C ARG A 38 -11.58 0.69 13.44
N TRP A 39 -10.35 0.17 13.55
CA TRP A 39 -10.14 -1.26 13.81
C TRP A 39 -10.46 -1.72 15.24
N ARG A 40 -10.78 -0.78 16.14
CA ARG A 40 -11.43 -1.09 17.43
C ARG A 40 -12.96 -1.20 17.29
N LEU A 41 -13.55 -0.48 16.33
CA LEU A 41 -15.01 -0.40 16.14
C LEU A 41 -15.56 -1.44 15.16
N THR A 42 -14.77 -1.85 14.16
CA THR A 42 -15.21 -2.82 13.15
C THR A 42 -14.07 -3.70 12.69
N ARG A 43 -14.40 -4.90 12.21
CA ARG A 43 -13.47 -5.84 11.56
C ARG A 43 -13.70 -5.96 10.05
N ARG A 44 -14.69 -5.23 9.50
CA ARG A 44 -14.99 -5.30 8.06
C ARG A 44 -13.88 -4.63 7.23
N PRO A 45 -13.41 -5.26 6.15
CA PRO A 45 -12.46 -4.65 5.21
C PRO A 45 -12.92 -3.25 4.81
N TRP A 46 -11.97 -2.31 4.74
CA TRP A 46 -12.29 -0.93 4.42
C TRP A 46 -12.11 -0.68 2.93
N LEU A 47 -13.22 -0.55 2.21
CA LEU A 47 -13.18 -0.11 0.82
C LEU A 47 -12.87 1.39 0.75
N VAL A 48 -11.70 1.74 0.23
CA VAL A 48 -11.26 3.14 0.09
C VAL A 48 -11.06 3.48 -1.38
N ALA A 49 -11.37 4.73 -1.75
CA ALA A 49 -10.88 5.29 -3.00
C ALA A 49 -9.35 5.36 -2.93
N TRP A 50 -8.71 4.81 -3.94
CA TRP A 50 -7.28 4.58 -4.00
C TRP A 50 -6.74 5.05 -5.36
N HIS A 51 -5.47 4.76 -5.63
CA HIS A 51 -4.73 5.29 -6.77
C HIS A 51 -5.47 5.18 -8.11
N GLU A 52 -5.34 6.19 -8.96
CA GLU A 52 -5.78 6.16 -10.36
C GLU A 52 -7.27 5.84 -10.57
N GLY A 53 -8.11 6.27 -9.61
CA GLY A 53 -9.56 6.06 -9.64
C GLY A 53 -10.00 4.66 -9.19
N LEU A 54 -9.06 3.81 -8.80
CA LEU A 54 -9.33 2.46 -8.32
C LEU A 54 -9.86 2.51 -6.88
N ARG A 55 -10.50 1.42 -6.47
CA ARG A 55 -10.91 1.20 -5.08
C ARG A 55 -10.25 -0.08 -4.60
N ILE A 56 -9.76 -0.07 -3.37
CA ILE A 56 -9.11 -1.23 -2.77
C ILE A 56 -9.74 -1.54 -1.41
N ALA A 57 -9.94 -2.82 -1.13
CA ALA A 57 -10.46 -3.30 0.15
C ALA A 57 -9.29 -3.58 1.09
N LEU A 58 -9.14 -2.75 2.12
CA LEU A 58 -8.03 -2.86 3.06
C LEU A 58 -8.42 -3.73 4.26
N PRO A 59 -7.81 -4.91 4.47
CA PRO A 59 -8.01 -5.69 5.68
C PRO A 59 -7.30 -5.04 6.88
N LYS A 60 -7.54 -5.57 8.08
CA LYS A 60 -6.78 -5.18 9.27
C LYS A 60 -5.40 -5.81 9.20
N GLY A 61 -4.37 -5.01 8.98
CA GLY A 61 -2.99 -5.51 8.97
C GLY A 61 -1.96 -4.42 8.79
N GLY A 62 -0.69 -4.77 9.03
CA GLY A 62 0.46 -3.89 8.80
C GLY A 62 0.56 -3.44 7.33
N PRO A 63 0.56 -4.37 6.34
CA PRO A 63 0.68 -3.99 4.93
C PRO A 63 -0.48 -3.11 4.45
N ALA A 64 -1.71 -3.43 4.82
CA ALA A 64 -2.89 -2.61 4.50
C ALA A 64 -2.80 -1.19 5.13
N ALA A 65 -2.16 -1.06 6.30
CA ALA A 65 -1.90 0.24 6.89
C ALA A 65 -0.87 1.03 6.08
N LEU A 66 0.17 0.38 5.54
CA LEU A 66 1.14 1.04 4.64
C LEU A 66 0.46 1.53 3.36
N VAL A 67 -0.36 0.69 2.72
CA VAL A 67 -1.16 1.09 1.56
C VAL A 67 -2.05 2.29 1.87
N TYR A 68 -2.73 2.27 3.03
CA TYR A 68 -3.47 3.43 3.48
C TYR A 68 -2.54 4.65 3.61
N TYR A 69 -1.47 4.59 4.40
CA TYR A 69 -0.65 5.76 4.69
C TYR A 69 0.14 6.30 3.48
N GLN A 70 0.68 5.42 2.66
CA GLN A 70 1.73 5.69 1.67
C GLN A 70 1.29 5.43 0.22
N GLY A 71 0.13 4.82 0.00
CA GLY A 71 -0.36 4.44 -1.31
C GLY A 71 -0.06 2.99 -1.63
N PHE A 72 1.16 2.50 -1.44
CA PHE A 72 1.54 1.09 -1.67
C PHE A 72 2.30 0.56 -0.46
N SER A 73 2.30 -0.76 -0.25
CA SER A 73 3.11 -1.38 0.80
C SER A 73 4.60 -1.31 0.46
N GLU A 74 4.94 -1.51 -0.82
CA GLU A 74 6.27 -1.29 -1.38
C GLU A 74 6.17 -0.34 -2.59
N PRO A 75 6.41 0.98 -2.39
CA PRO A 75 6.31 1.98 -3.45
C PRO A 75 7.25 1.73 -4.64
N ASP A 76 8.47 1.27 -4.39
CA ASP A 76 9.47 1.04 -5.43
C ASP A 76 9.02 -0.08 -6.40
N THR A 77 8.38 -1.12 -5.88
CA THR A 77 7.75 -2.19 -6.68
C THR A 77 6.61 -1.62 -7.54
N ALA A 78 5.79 -0.73 -6.97
CA ALA A 78 4.72 -0.08 -7.74
C ALA A 78 5.29 0.79 -8.87
N ASP A 79 6.36 1.53 -8.60
CA ASP A 79 7.02 2.38 -9.61
C ASP A 79 7.68 1.54 -10.71
N LEU A 80 8.29 0.41 -10.35
CA LEU A 80 8.82 -0.54 -11.33
C LEU A 80 7.71 -1.10 -12.24
N LEU A 81 6.59 -1.56 -11.67
CA LEU A 81 5.45 -2.04 -12.45
C LEU A 81 4.87 -0.94 -13.36
N ARG A 82 4.80 0.30 -12.87
CA ARG A 82 4.39 1.44 -13.70
C ARG A 82 5.34 1.69 -14.86
N ALA A 83 6.64 1.52 -14.67
CA ALA A 83 7.63 1.76 -15.72
C ALA A 83 7.66 0.62 -16.76
N LEU A 84 7.44 -0.62 -16.33
CA LEU A 84 7.58 -1.80 -17.18
C LEU A 84 6.30 -2.21 -17.91
N LEU A 85 5.14 -2.11 -17.25
CA LEU A 85 3.89 -2.61 -17.82
C LEU A 85 3.36 -1.69 -18.93
N GLN A 86 2.97 -2.31 -20.04
CA GLN A 86 2.41 -1.65 -21.21
C GLN A 86 1.04 -2.24 -21.55
N PRO A 87 0.18 -1.49 -22.26
CA PRO A 87 -1.09 -2.01 -22.73
C PRO A 87 -0.95 -3.32 -23.51
N GLY A 88 -1.82 -4.30 -23.25
CA GLY A 88 -1.81 -5.61 -23.90
C GLY A 88 -0.85 -6.65 -23.29
N MET A 89 -0.07 -6.29 -22.27
CA MET A 89 0.78 -7.26 -21.58
C MET A 89 -0.03 -8.20 -20.67
N VAL A 90 0.58 -9.34 -20.36
CA VAL A 90 0.10 -10.29 -19.35
C VAL A 90 0.99 -10.17 -18.10
N LEU A 91 0.38 -9.94 -16.94
CA LEU A 91 1.04 -9.94 -15.64
C LEU A 91 0.59 -11.15 -14.82
N ALA A 92 1.54 -11.84 -14.19
CA ALA A 92 1.27 -12.79 -13.12
C ALA A 92 1.65 -12.17 -11.77
N ASP A 93 0.68 -11.92 -10.90
CA ASP A 93 0.87 -11.41 -9.54
C ASP A 93 0.79 -12.58 -8.55
N VAL A 94 1.96 -13.06 -8.12
CA VAL A 94 2.09 -14.22 -7.24
C VAL A 94 2.32 -13.76 -5.80
N GLY A 95 1.43 -14.17 -4.89
CA GLY A 95 1.35 -13.59 -3.55
C GLY A 95 0.56 -12.28 -3.55
N ALA A 96 -0.55 -12.25 -4.30
CA ALA A 96 -1.33 -11.04 -4.54
C ALA A 96 -1.90 -10.40 -3.25
N HIS A 97 -1.96 -11.14 -2.14
CA HIS A 97 -2.44 -10.71 -0.84
C HIS A 97 -3.85 -10.05 -0.96
N PHE A 98 -3.98 -8.73 -0.76
CA PHE A 98 -5.25 -8.02 -0.96
C PHE A 98 -5.31 -7.23 -2.29
N GLY A 99 -4.41 -7.52 -3.23
CA GLY A 99 -4.52 -7.16 -4.65
C GLY A 99 -3.99 -5.78 -5.04
N GLU A 100 -3.08 -5.16 -4.28
CA GLU A 100 -2.58 -3.81 -4.62
C GLU A 100 -1.84 -3.79 -5.98
N TYR A 101 -0.99 -4.79 -6.24
CA TYR A 101 -0.24 -4.89 -7.48
C TYR A 101 -1.07 -5.47 -8.61
N THR A 102 -1.99 -6.39 -8.31
CA THR A 102 -3.01 -6.86 -9.25
C THR A 102 -3.81 -5.70 -9.83
N LEU A 103 -4.34 -4.81 -8.99
CA LEU A 103 -5.14 -3.66 -9.41
C LEU A 103 -4.32 -2.64 -10.20
N LEU A 104 -3.09 -2.35 -9.76
CA LEU A 104 -2.17 -1.51 -10.51
C LEU A 104 -1.88 -2.12 -11.89
N GLY A 105 -1.56 -3.41 -11.93
CA GLY A 105 -1.30 -4.15 -13.15
C GLY A 105 -2.47 -4.07 -14.12
N ALA A 106 -3.68 -4.34 -13.65
CA ALA A 106 -4.89 -4.32 -14.47
C ALA A 106 -5.11 -2.95 -15.10
N ARG A 107 -4.91 -1.88 -14.31
CA ARG A 107 -4.99 -0.50 -14.81
C ARG A 107 -3.93 -0.19 -15.87
N ARG A 108 -2.72 -0.76 -15.73
CA ARG A 108 -1.58 -0.49 -16.60
C ARG A 108 -1.58 -1.28 -17.90
N VAL A 109 -2.00 -2.56 -17.87
CA VAL A 109 -2.11 -3.41 -19.07
C VAL A 109 -3.39 -3.13 -19.87
N GLY A 110 -4.39 -2.51 -19.25
CA GLY A 110 -5.61 -2.05 -19.91
C GLY A 110 -6.49 -3.17 -20.46
N ASP A 111 -7.50 -2.80 -21.25
CA ASP A 111 -8.58 -3.70 -21.67
C ASP A 111 -8.13 -4.82 -22.63
N THR A 112 -6.95 -4.70 -23.22
CA THR A 112 -6.37 -5.71 -24.13
C THR A 112 -5.34 -6.60 -23.43
N GLY A 113 -5.02 -6.33 -22.16
CA GLY A 113 -4.07 -7.11 -21.38
C GLY A 113 -4.76 -8.00 -20.36
N GLU A 114 -3.96 -8.78 -19.63
CA GLU A 114 -4.46 -9.71 -18.63
C GLU A 114 -3.65 -9.63 -17.34
N VAL A 115 -4.30 -9.86 -16.22
CA VAL A 115 -3.63 -10.03 -14.92
C VAL A 115 -4.15 -11.28 -14.24
N HIS A 116 -3.24 -12.18 -13.93
CA HIS A 116 -3.50 -13.43 -13.22
C HIS A 116 -2.96 -13.29 -11.80
N ALA A 117 -3.86 -13.30 -10.82
CA ALA A 117 -3.51 -13.14 -9.41
C ALA A 117 -3.59 -14.47 -8.67
N PHE A 118 -2.54 -14.80 -7.92
CA PHE A 118 -2.46 -16.03 -7.13
C PHE A 118 -2.18 -15.65 -5.67
N GLU A 119 -3.08 -16.05 -4.77
CA GLU A 119 -2.93 -15.87 -3.32
C GLU A 119 -3.30 -17.18 -2.61
N PRO A 120 -2.40 -17.76 -1.81
CA PRO A 120 -2.70 -18.98 -1.06
C PRO A 120 -3.75 -18.81 0.05
N ASP A 121 -4.02 -17.58 0.51
CA ASP A 121 -5.07 -17.26 1.49
C ASP A 121 -6.40 -16.85 0.78
N PRO A 122 -7.44 -17.71 0.79
CA PRO A 122 -8.69 -17.48 0.04
C PRO A 122 -9.67 -16.47 0.67
#